data_AF-A0A521SUQ7-F1
#
_entry.id   AF-A0A521SUQ7-F1
#
_cell.length_a   1.000
_cell.length_b   1.000
_cell.length_c   1.000
_cell.angle_alpha   90.00
_cell.angle_beta   90.00
_cell.angle_gamma   90.00
#
_symmetry.space_group_name_H-M   'P 1'
#
loop_
_entity.id
_entity.type
_entity.pdbx_description
1 polymer ?
#
loop_
_entity_poly.entity_id
_entity_poly.type
_entity_poly.pdbx_seq_one_letter_code
_entity_poly.pdbx_strand_id
1 'polypeptide(L)'
;MKKTSYWLALPLGLLGPAFYLVTFYLRFNRLEGQQFNESLKTFLPALLGGLFLVWLLNRAAIVKARRATWLGFLVALPFGLLGAAMGGLLGIIGIILFGAVPLVIGAGLGFLVGKMLK
;
A
#
# COMPACT_ATOMS: atom_id res chain seq x y z
N MET A 1 -12.53 15.99 -19.28
CA MET A 1 -12.07 15.57 -17.93
C MET A 1 -10.74 14.85 -18.08
N LYS A 2 -9.62 15.43 -17.60
CA LYS A 2 -8.31 14.75 -17.65
C LYS A 2 -8.38 13.48 -16.80
N LYS A 3 -8.21 12.30 -17.43
CA LYS A 3 -8.02 11.02 -16.73
C LYS A 3 -6.76 11.18 -15.88
N THR A 4 -6.91 11.47 -14.58
CA THR A 4 -5.80 11.32 -13.62
C THR A 4 -5.25 9.91 -13.84
N SER A 5 -3.98 9.82 -14.20
CA SER A 5 -3.35 8.56 -14.58
C SER A 5 -3.31 7.62 -13.36
N TYR A 6 -4.32 6.77 -13.24
CA TYR A 6 -4.41 5.75 -12.18
C TYR A 6 -3.25 4.75 -12.24
N TRP A 7 -2.48 4.78 -13.34
CA TRP A 7 -1.21 4.09 -13.50
C TRP A 7 -0.17 4.45 -12.45
N LEU A 8 -0.26 5.61 -11.76
CA LEU A 8 0.64 5.95 -10.66
C LEU A 8 0.44 5.10 -9.38
N ALA A 9 -0.71 4.43 -9.23
CA ALA A 9 -0.96 3.53 -8.09
C ALA A 9 -0.22 2.19 -8.22
N LEU A 10 0.09 1.75 -9.44
CA LEU A 10 0.82 0.51 -9.70
C LEU A 10 2.29 0.58 -9.24
N PRO A 11 3.07 1.63 -9.56
CA PRO A 11 4.42 1.83 -9.04
C PRO A 11 4.48 1.84 -7.51
N LEU A 12 3.46 2.37 -6.83
CA LEU A 12 3.41 2.37 -5.37
C LEU A 12 3.22 0.98 -4.77
N GLY A 13 2.49 0.09 -5.46
CA GLY A 13 2.46 -1.33 -5.11
C GLY A 13 3.83 -2.00 -5.29
N LEU A 14 4.57 -1.62 -6.34
CA LEU A 14 5.92 -2.14 -6.62
C LEU A 14 7.02 -1.55 -5.71
N LEU A 15 6.80 -0.36 -5.13
CA LEU A 15 7.72 0.23 -4.17
C LEU A 15 7.87 -0.63 -2.91
N GLY A 16 6.82 -1.34 -2.48
CA GLY A 16 6.88 -2.25 -1.33
C GLY A 16 7.97 -3.33 -1.45
N PRO A 17 7.92 -4.22 -2.46
CA PRO A 17 8.96 -5.23 -2.67
C PRO A 17 10.30 -4.62 -3.05
N ALA A 18 10.34 -3.52 -3.81
CA ALA A 18 11.60 -2.84 -4.11
C ALA A 18 12.28 -2.33 -2.83
N PHE A 19 11.53 -1.71 -1.92
CA PHE A 19 12.03 -1.23 -0.63
C PHE A 19 12.48 -2.39 0.27
N TYR A 20 11.73 -3.50 0.28
CA TYR A 20 12.11 -4.70 1.01
C TYR A 20 13.43 -5.30 0.47
N LEU A 21 13.54 -5.45 -0.85
CA LEU A 21 14.77 -5.95 -1.49
C LEU A 21 15.97 -5.04 -1.24
N VAL A 22 15.80 -3.72 -1.30
CA VAL A 22 16.87 -2.74 -1.04
C VAL A 22 17.31 -2.80 0.42
N THR A 23 16.38 -2.76 1.38
CA THR A 23 16.74 -2.83 2.81
C THR A 23 17.41 -4.15 3.16
N PHE A 24 16.99 -5.27 2.55
CA PHE A 24 17.61 -6.56 2.76
C PHE A 24 19.01 -6.66 2.14
N TYR A 25 19.17 -6.18 0.90
CA TYR A 25 20.47 -6.13 0.23
C TYR A 25 21.46 -5.27 1.02
N LEU A 26 21.04 -4.08 1.48
CA LEU A 26 21.87 -3.22 2.32
C LEU A 26 22.24 -3.86 3.67
N ARG A 27 21.35 -4.68 4.24
CA ARG A 27 21.56 -5.30 5.55
C ARG A 27 22.42 -6.56 5.51
N PHE A 28 22.30 -7.38 4.46
CA PHE A 28 22.89 -8.71 4.41
C PHE A 28 23.83 -8.94 3.21
N ASN A 29 23.93 -7.98 2.29
CA ASN A 29 24.77 -8.00 1.09
C ASN A 29 24.59 -9.28 0.22
N ARG A 30 23.42 -9.91 0.31
CA ARG A 30 23.07 -11.16 -0.38
C ARG A 30 21.57 -11.15 -0.69
N LEU A 31 21.20 -11.74 -1.82
CA LEU A 31 19.82 -11.99 -2.23
C LEU A 31 19.66 -13.50 -2.47
N GLU A 32 19.26 -14.24 -1.45
CA GLU A 32 18.99 -15.67 -1.57
C GLU A 32 17.54 -15.91 -2.03
N GLY A 33 17.28 -17.00 -2.76
CA GLY A 33 15.96 -17.28 -3.35
C GLY A 33 14.81 -17.38 -2.34
N GLN A 34 15.09 -17.80 -1.11
CA GLN A 34 14.09 -17.77 -0.01
C GLN A 34 13.65 -16.34 0.33
N GLN A 35 14.55 -15.37 0.27
CA GLN A 35 14.28 -13.97 0.62
C GLN A 35 13.47 -13.27 -0.47
N PHE A 36 13.61 -13.69 -1.73
CA PHE A 36 12.73 -13.25 -2.80
C PHE A 36 11.28 -13.69 -2.53
N ASN A 37 11.08 -14.93 -2.08
CA ASN A 37 9.75 -15.42 -1.69
C ASN A 37 9.17 -14.65 -0.49
N GLU A 38 10.00 -14.28 0.49
CA GLU A 38 9.60 -13.42 1.61
C GLU A 38 9.20 -12.01 1.12
N SER A 39 9.94 -11.44 0.17
CA SER A 39 9.65 -10.12 -0.41
C SER A 39 8.32 -10.09 -1.19
N LEU A 40 7.96 -11.20 -1.84
CA LEU A 40 6.65 -11.39 -2.48
C LEU A 40 5.51 -11.41 -1.47
N LYS A 41 5.72 -11.94 -0.26
CA LYS A 41 4.70 -11.90 0.80
C LYS A 41 4.45 -10.46 1.25
N THR A 42 5.48 -9.62 1.34
CA THR A 42 5.32 -8.18 1.65
C THR A 42 4.72 -7.37 0.49
N PHE A 43 4.82 -7.85 -0.76
CA PHE A 43 4.14 -7.22 -1.90
C PHE A 43 2.62 -7.39 -1.85
N LEU A 44 2.13 -8.55 -1.38
CA LEU A 44 0.71 -8.87 -1.41
C LEU A 44 -0.17 -7.85 -0.64
N PRO A 45 0.16 -7.42 0.59
CA PRO A 45 -0.59 -6.38 1.28
C PRO A 45 -0.58 -5.03 0.57
N ALA A 46 0.59 -4.62 0.04
CA ALA A 46 0.73 -3.36 -0.70
C ALA A 46 -0.10 -3.38 -1.99
N LEU A 47 -0.13 -4.52 -2.69
CA LEU A 47 -0.96 -4.73 -3.86
C LEU A 47 -2.46 -4.63 -3.51
N LEU A 48 -2.90 -5.33 -2.46
CA LEU A 48 -4.31 -5.30 -2.02
C LEU A 48 -4.74 -3.87 -1.61
N GLY A 49 -3.91 -3.18 -0.83
CA GLY A 49 -4.14 -1.78 -0.46
C GLY A 49 -4.20 -0.87 -1.69
N GLY A 50 -3.27 -1.06 -2.64
CA GLY A 50 -3.22 -0.30 -3.88
C GLY A 50 -4.43 -0.53 -4.78
N LEU A 51 -4.90 -1.78 -4.91
CA LEU A 51 -6.13 -2.11 -5.66
C LEU A 51 -7.35 -1.46 -5.03
N PHE A 52 -7.46 -1.49 -3.69
CA PHE A 52 -8.53 -0.81 -2.98
C PHE A 52 -8.50 0.71 -3.15
N LEU A 53 -7.30 1.32 -3.11
CA LEU A 53 -7.10 2.73 -3.43
C LEU A 53 -7.60 3.05 -4.86
N VAL A 54 -7.19 2.28 -5.86
CA VAL A 54 -7.65 2.47 -7.25
C VAL A 54 -9.17 2.38 -7.35
N TRP A 55 -9.78 1.41 -6.67
CA TRP A 55 -11.23 1.28 -6.62
C TRP A 55 -11.92 2.51 -6.02
N LEU A 56 -11.42 3.06 -4.91
CA LEU A 56 -11.95 4.29 -4.30
C LEU A 56 -11.75 5.52 -5.20
N LEU A 57 -10.58 5.66 -5.83
CA LEU A 57 -10.28 6.77 -6.72
C LEU A 57 -11.19 6.79 -7.94
N ASN A 58 -11.57 5.62 -8.46
CA ASN A 58 -12.54 5.48 -9.55
C ASN A 58 -13.96 5.89 -9.12
N ARG A 59 -14.32 5.71 -7.84
CA ARG A 59 -15.60 6.14 -7.27
C ARG A 59 -15.64 7.61 -6.85
N ALA A 60 -14.48 8.25 -6.70
CA ALA A 60 -14.39 9.65 -6.31
C ALA A 60 -14.76 10.58 -7.48
N ALA A 61 -15.94 11.20 -7.37
CA ALA A 61 -16.49 12.11 -8.39
C ALA A 61 -15.77 13.46 -8.47
N ILE A 62 -15.17 13.94 -7.37
CA ILE A 62 -14.52 15.25 -7.29
C ILE A 62 -13.02 15.13 -7.03
N VAL A 63 -12.26 16.12 -7.52
CA VAL A 63 -10.79 16.16 -7.40
C VAL A 63 -10.34 16.22 -5.94
N LYS A 64 -11.04 16.98 -5.07
CA LYS A 64 -10.71 17.03 -3.64
C LYS A 64 -10.81 15.65 -2.99
N ALA A 65 -11.85 14.88 -3.30
CA ALA A 65 -12.00 13.52 -2.78
C ALA A 65 -10.89 12.58 -3.25
N ARG A 66 -10.47 12.68 -4.51
CA ARG A 66 -9.32 11.92 -5.02
C ARG A 66 -8.03 12.24 -4.28
N ARG A 67 -7.75 13.53 -4.06
CA ARG A 67 -6.55 13.97 -3.32
C ARG A 67 -6.57 13.51 -1.87
N ALA A 68 -7.70 13.66 -1.18
CA ALA A 68 -7.84 13.22 0.20
C ALA A 68 -7.68 11.69 0.34
N THR A 69 -8.26 10.91 -0.58
CA THR A 69 -8.08 9.45 -0.65
C THR A 69 -6.59 9.07 -0.80
N TRP A 70 -5.90 9.75 -1.72
CA TRP A 70 -4.47 9.56 -1.96
C TRP A 70 -3.62 9.89 -0.71
N LEU A 71 -3.89 11.02 -0.07
CA LEU A 71 -3.19 11.44 1.13
C LEU A 71 -3.42 10.45 2.29
N GLY A 72 -4.66 10.01 2.49
CA GLY A 72 -4.98 9.03 3.52
C GLY A 72 -4.24 7.70 3.31
N PHE A 73 -4.13 7.23 2.07
CA PHE A 73 -3.33 6.05 1.75
C PHE A 73 -1.83 6.28 2.01
N LEU A 74 -1.26 7.42 1.59
CA LEU A 74 0.15 7.73 1.80
C LEU A 74 0.52 7.84 3.28
N VAL A 75 -0.35 8.43 4.09
CA VAL A 75 -0.18 8.51 5.55
C VAL A 75 -0.22 7.11 6.18
N ALA A 76 -1.10 6.22 5.70
CA ALA A 76 -1.19 4.85 6.18
C ALA A 76 -0.06 3.94 5.67
N LEU A 77 0.62 4.31 4.58
CA LEU A 77 1.68 3.52 3.94
C LEU A 77 2.77 3.04 4.90
N PRO A 78 3.43 3.91 5.71
CA PRO A 78 4.46 3.46 6.65
C PRO A 78 3.91 2.46 7.68
N PHE A 79 2.67 2.63 8.15
CA PHE A 79 2.05 1.72 9.11
C PHE A 79 1.74 0.35 8.49
N GLY A 80 1.26 0.32 7.24
CA GLY A 80 1.07 -0.92 6.51
C GLY A 80 2.40 -1.64 6.24
N LEU A 81 3.47 -0.93 5.87
CA LEU A 81 4.78 -1.55 5.66
C LEU A 81 5.36 -2.12 6.96
N LEU A 82 5.33 -1.35 8.05
CA LEU A 82 5.78 -1.82 9.37
C LEU A 82 4.93 -3.00 9.87
N GLY A 83 3.61 -2.91 9.71
CA GLY A 83 2.69 -3.96 10.09
C GLY A 83 2.90 -5.23 9.27
N ALA A 84 3.14 -5.14 7.97
CA ALA A 84 3.50 -6.30 7.14
C ALA A 84 4.80 -6.95 7.60
N ALA A 85 5.82 -6.15 7.96
CA ALA A 85 7.09 -6.65 8.45
C ALA A 85 6.95 -7.37 9.81
N MET A 86 6.19 -6.80 10.75
CA MET A 86 5.92 -7.42 12.06
C MET A 86 4.98 -8.63 11.94
N GLY A 87 4.00 -8.55 11.03
CA GLY A 87 3.00 -9.57 10.78
C GLY A 87 3.57 -10.90 10.29
N GLY A 88 4.80 -10.90 9.77
CA GLY A 88 5.52 -12.13 9.40
C GLY A 88 5.63 -13.15 10.53
N LEU A 89 5.65 -12.69 11.80
CA LEU A 89 5.66 -13.56 12.99
C LEU A 89 4.38 -14.40 13.12
N LEU A 90 3.27 -13.93 12.56
CA LEU A 90 1.97 -14.60 12.54
C LEU A 90 1.67 -15.22 11.17
N GLY A 91 2.70 -15.35 10.33
CA GLY A 91 2.59 -15.86 8.96
C GLY A 91 1.79 -14.95 8.03
N ILE A 92 1.26 -15.53 6.95
CA ILE A 92 0.58 -14.78 5.88
C ILE A 92 -0.63 -13.98 6.39
N ILE A 93 -1.35 -14.50 7.39
CA ILE A 93 -2.53 -13.85 7.96
C ILE A 93 -2.13 -12.56 8.66
N GLY A 94 -1.05 -12.60 9.45
CA GLY A 94 -0.51 -11.40 10.09
C GLY A 94 -0.04 -10.37 9.06
N ILE A 95 0.68 -10.81 8.03
CA ILE A 95 1.16 -9.94 6.94
C ILE A 95 -0.02 -9.22 6.26
N ILE A 96 -1.12 -9.91 5.99
CA ILE A 96 -2.32 -9.31 5.37
C ILE A 96 -3.03 -8.37 6.35
N LEU A 97 -3.28 -8.81 7.58
CA LEU A 97 -4.02 -8.03 8.56
C LEU A 97 -3.26 -6.76 8.93
N PHE A 98 -2.00 -6.89 9.32
CA PHE A 98 -1.21 -5.73 9.75
C PHE A 98 -0.66 -4.94 8.57
N GLY A 99 -0.57 -5.53 7.37
CA GLY A 99 -0.11 -4.84 6.18
C GLY A 99 -1.19 -4.12 5.40
N ALA A 100 -2.24 -4.82 4.99
CA ALA A 100 -3.24 -4.31 4.06
C ALA A 100 -4.29 -3.47 4.78
N VAL A 101 -4.69 -3.86 5.99
CA VAL A 101 -5.78 -3.18 6.72
C VAL A 101 -5.46 -1.71 7.00
N PRO A 102 -4.26 -1.32 7.48
CA PRO A 102 -3.95 0.10 7.66
C PRO A 102 -4.09 0.88 6.35
N LEU A 103 -3.63 0.33 5.23
CA LEU A 103 -3.73 0.97 3.91
C LEU A 103 -5.18 1.16 3.48
N VAL A 104 -6.01 0.14 3.66
CA VAL A 104 -7.44 0.16 3.36
C VAL A 104 -8.15 1.20 4.22
N ILE A 105 -7.87 1.23 5.52
CA ILE A 105 -8.42 2.22 6.46
C ILE A 105 -7.99 3.62 6.05
N GLY A 106 -6.71 3.86 5.79
CA GLY A 106 -6.19 5.17 5.40
C GLY A 106 -6.83 5.69 4.12
N ALA A 107 -6.91 4.85 3.08
CA ALA A 107 -7.58 5.21 1.83
C ALA A 107 -9.08 5.47 2.06
N GLY A 108 -9.76 4.63 2.85
CA GLY A 108 -11.17 4.77 3.18
C GLY A 108 -11.48 6.06 3.93
N LEU A 109 -10.70 6.39 4.96
CA LEU A 109 -10.82 7.64 5.71
C LEU A 109 -10.58 8.85 4.81
N GLY A 110 -9.53 8.81 3.98
CA GLY A 110 -9.24 9.86 3.01
C GLY A 110 -10.40 10.08 2.03
N PHE A 111 -11.04 8.99 1.57
CA PHE A 111 -12.21 9.07 0.70
C PHE A 111 -13.41 9.70 1.41
N LEU A 112 -13.69 9.30 2.66
CA LEU A 112 -14.80 9.84 3.45
C LEU A 112 -14.62 11.33 3.73
N VAL A 113 -13.45 11.73 4.24
CA VAL A 113 -13.09 13.15 4.45
C VAL A 113 -13.22 13.92 3.14
N GLY A 114 -12.71 13.36 2.06
CA GLY A 114 -12.81 13.92 0.73
C GLY A 114 -14.24 14.16 0.24
N LYS A 115 -15.17 13.30 0.64
CA LYS A 115 -16.61 13.42 0.32
C LYS A 115 -17.31 14.46 1.19
N MET A 116 -16.87 14.64 2.44
CA MET A 116 -17.38 15.66 3.37
C MET A 116 -16.93 17.07 3.01
N LEU A 117 -15.74 17.23 2.43
CA LEU A 117 -15.18 18.51 1.96
C LEU A 117 -15.78 19.00 0.62
N LYS A 118 -16.93 18.44 0.23
CA LYS A 118 -17.65 18.78 -1.01
C LYS A 118 -18.05 20.24 -1.03
#